data_AF-A0A4Y3VJ04-F1
#
_entry.id   AF-A0A4Y3VJ04-F1
#
_cell.length_a   1.000
_cell.length_b   1.000
_cell.length_c   1.000
_cell.angle_alpha   90.00
_cell.angle_beta   90.00
_cell.angle_gamma   90.00
#
_symmetry.space_group_name_H-M   'P 1'
#
loop_
_entity.id
_entity.type
_entity.pdbx_description
1 polymer ?
#
loop_
_entity_poly.entity_id
_entity_poly.type
_entity_poly.pdbx_seq_one_letter_code
_entity_poly.pdbx_strand_id
1 'polypeptide(L)'
;MLVVRLALDDEVPTTVPVAVGAALAALILLLVRWFNATATISDGNHLTVQGAFRSHATAWADVQGIEIEVNPGAGAQGAPIRIVVLYDASGRRRVLPHLNDRNTPDLEGEVAALREVWMLRRGDGWAPIPKAADKIARMRRHPTPLVHIAVKAMLCAFLLAIVVFLIALASGTYDGSDDVTDTVFHPLALFMVLPLGVYIGTFVVGAILRRR
;
A
#
# COMPACT_ATOMS: atom_id res chain seq x y z
N MET A 1 -18.21 -26.40 13.30
CA MET A 1 -18.65 -27.73 12.80
C MET A 1 -18.62 -27.85 11.26
N LEU A 2 -17.95 -26.93 10.55
CA LEU A 2 -17.87 -26.93 9.07
C LEU A 2 -16.60 -27.63 8.55
N VAL A 3 -15.51 -27.60 9.34
CA VAL A 3 -14.23 -28.28 9.04
C VAL A 3 -14.36 -29.81 9.06
N VAL A 4 -15.32 -30.36 9.81
CA VAL A 4 -15.52 -31.83 9.94
C VAL A 4 -16.30 -32.42 8.76
N ARG A 5 -17.14 -31.64 8.06
CA ARG A 5 -17.87 -32.12 6.87
C ARG A 5 -17.00 -32.20 5.62
N LEU A 6 -15.98 -31.35 5.50
CA LEU A 6 -14.96 -31.43 4.44
C LEU A 6 -14.06 -32.67 4.54
N ALA A 7 -14.10 -33.40 5.66
CA ALA A 7 -13.29 -34.60 5.88
C ALA A 7 -14.06 -35.91 5.59
N LEU A 8 -15.34 -35.86 5.19
CA LEU A 8 -16.21 -37.02 5.08
C LEU A 8 -16.94 -37.19 3.72
N ASP A 9 -16.79 -36.24 2.78
CA ASP A 9 -17.20 -36.45 1.38
C ASP A 9 -16.00 -37.00 0.59
N ASP A 10 -16.06 -38.29 0.24
CA ASP A 10 -15.00 -39.04 -0.47
C ASP A 10 -14.80 -38.62 -1.94
N GLU A 11 -15.60 -37.70 -2.48
CA GLU A 11 -15.55 -37.31 -3.90
C GLU A 11 -14.68 -36.08 -4.20
N VAL A 12 -14.32 -35.28 -3.18
CA VAL A 12 -13.38 -34.16 -3.35
C VAL A 12 -12.07 -34.48 -2.64
N PRO A 13 -10.93 -34.62 -3.37
CA PRO A 13 -9.65 -34.86 -2.75
C PRO A 13 -9.34 -33.77 -1.71
N THR A 14 -9.25 -34.17 -0.43
CA THR A 14 -8.98 -33.29 0.73
C THR A 14 -7.71 -32.43 0.58
N THR A 15 -6.84 -32.78 -0.37
CA THR A 15 -5.66 -32.04 -0.79
C THR A 15 -5.97 -30.63 -1.31
N VAL A 16 -7.10 -30.42 -2.00
CA VAL A 16 -7.44 -29.13 -2.63
C VAL A 16 -7.74 -28.02 -1.60
N PRO A 17 -8.69 -28.18 -0.65
CA PRO A 17 -8.97 -27.17 0.36
C PRO A 17 -7.78 -26.94 1.31
N VAL A 18 -6.99 -27.98 1.60
CA VAL A 18 -5.75 -27.86 2.39
C VAL A 18 -4.70 -27.03 1.65
N ALA A 19 -4.51 -27.26 0.35
CA ALA A 19 -3.57 -26.50 -0.48
C ALA A 19 -3.97 -25.02 -0.59
N VAL A 20 -5.26 -24.74 -0.78
CA VAL A 20 -5.77 -23.36 -0.84
C VAL A 20 -5.64 -22.66 0.51
N GLY A 21 -6.00 -23.31 1.61
CA GLY A 21 -5.83 -22.77 2.96
C GLY A 21 -4.36 -22.47 3.29
N ALA A 22 -3.44 -23.38 2.93
CA ALA A 22 -2.01 -23.18 3.10
C ALA A 22 -1.47 -22.02 2.24
N ALA A 23 -1.90 -21.92 0.99
CA ALA A 23 -1.51 -20.81 0.10
C ALA A 23 -2.00 -19.46 0.63
N LEU A 24 -3.22 -19.40 1.19
CA LEU A 24 -3.78 -18.19 1.79
C LEU A 24 -3.02 -17.76 3.04
N ALA A 25 -2.75 -18.72 3.94
CA ALA A 25 -1.98 -18.47 5.15
C ALA A 25 -0.57 -17.98 4.82
N ALA A 26 0.08 -18.60 3.82
CA ALA A 26 1.37 -18.16 3.32
C ALA A 26 1.32 -16.74 2.73
N LEU A 27 0.26 -16.40 1.97
CA LEU A 27 0.07 -15.06 1.43
C LEU A 27 -0.12 -14.02 2.54
N ILE A 28 -0.96 -14.30 3.55
CA ILE A 28 -1.20 -13.40 4.68
C ILE A 28 0.09 -13.21 5.48
N LEU A 29 0.82 -14.29 5.78
CA LEU A 29 2.10 -14.22 6.49
C LEU A 29 3.14 -13.42 5.70
N LEU A 30 3.20 -13.59 4.37
CA LEU A 30 4.05 -12.79 3.48
C LEU A 30 3.67 -11.31 3.56
N LEU A 31 2.37 -10.98 3.45
CA LEU A 31 1.89 -9.60 3.55
C LEU A 31 2.24 -8.97 4.91
N VAL A 32 1.98 -9.66 6.02
CA VAL A 32 2.31 -9.17 7.38
C VAL A 32 3.82 -8.97 7.53
N ARG A 33 4.63 -9.93 7.06
CA ARG A 33 6.09 -9.81 7.06
C ARG A 33 6.56 -8.63 6.21
N TRP A 34 5.91 -8.38 5.08
CA TRP A 34 6.22 -7.24 4.20
C TRP A 34 5.89 -5.90 4.85
N PHE A 35 4.79 -5.79 5.58
CA PHE A 35 4.46 -4.56 6.33
C PHE A 35 5.42 -4.29 7.48
N ASN A 36 5.89 -5.34 8.18
CA ASN A 36 6.80 -5.18 9.32
C ASN A 36 8.28 -4.98 8.91
N ALA A 37 8.65 -5.29 7.67
CA ALA A 37 10.02 -5.14 7.18
C ALA A 37 10.37 -3.71 6.72
N THR A 38 9.45 -2.76 6.84
CA THR A 38 9.71 -1.37 6.43
C THR A 38 10.29 -0.56 7.58
N ALA A 39 11.39 0.15 7.34
CA ALA A 39 12.01 1.01 8.34
C ALA A 39 12.68 2.21 7.68
N THR A 40 12.68 3.35 8.37
CA THR A 40 13.53 4.50 8.02
C THR A 40 14.69 4.51 9.01
N ILE A 41 15.92 4.36 8.51
CA ILE A 41 17.13 4.38 9.33
C ILE A 41 18.00 5.54 8.83
N SER A 42 18.26 6.52 9.69
CA SER A 42 19.24 7.57 9.45
C SER A 42 20.60 7.13 9.97
N ASP A 43 21.59 7.11 9.09
CA ASP A 43 22.99 6.81 9.41
C ASP A 43 23.86 8.05 9.14
N GLY A 44 25.10 8.04 9.66
CA GLY A 44 26.16 9.05 9.49
C GLY A 44 26.21 9.62 8.07
N ASN A 45 26.22 8.74 7.07
CA ASN A 45 26.46 9.11 5.67
C ASN A 45 25.22 8.99 4.77
N HIS A 46 24.20 8.25 5.18
CA HIS A 46 23.07 7.92 4.31
C HIS A 46 21.74 7.94 5.07
N LEU A 47 20.66 8.26 4.36
CA LEU A 47 19.30 7.93 4.76
C LEU A 47 18.88 6.61 4.08
N THR A 48 18.67 5.57 4.86
CA THR A 48 18.24 4.26 4.36
C THR A 48 16.74 4.10 4.52
N VAL A 49 16.06 3.91 3.39
CA VAL A 49 14.66 3.50 3.34
C VAL A 49 14.62 2.00 3.10
N GLN A 50 14.27 1.22 4.13
CA GLN A 50 13.95 -0.19 3.96
C GLN A 50 12.50 -0.30 3.49
N GLY A 51 12.31 -0.74 2.25
CA GLY A 51 11.03 -1.20 1.74
C GLY A 51 10.89 -2.71 1.90
N ALA A 52 9.66 -3.21 1.75
CA ALA A 52 9.32 -4.63 1.91
C ALA A 52 10.18 -5.61 1.06
N PHE A 53 10.69 -5.16 -0.09
CA PHE A 53 11.49 -5.99 -1.01
C PHE A 53 12.90 -5.47 -1.26
N ARG A 54 13.16 -4.18 -1.03
CA ARG A 54 14.44 -3.54 -1.35
C ARG A 54 14.72 -2.46 -0.33
N SER A 55 15.93 -2.48 0.19
CA SER A 55 16.52 -1.35 0.90
C SER A 55 17.13 -0.39 -0.11
N HIS A 56 17.02 0.89 0.19
CA HIS A 56 17.64 1.92 -0.60
C HIS A 56 18.29 2.94 0.32
N ALA A 57 19.62 2.96 0.31
CA ALA A 57 20.40 4.02 0.90
C ALA A 57 20.47 5.21 -0.08
N THR A 58 20.18 6.40 0.42
CA THR A 58 20.39 7.66 -0.31
C THR A 58 21.42 8.46 0.49
N ALA A 59 22.54 8.82 -0.12
CA ALA A 59 23.53 9.65 0.55
C ALA A 59 22.91 11.02 0.87
N TRP A 60 23.31 11.65 1.98
CA TRP A 60 22.80 12.97 2.35
C TRP A 60 23.02 14.02 1.25
N ALA A 61 24.14 13.94 0.53
CA ALA A 61 24.45 14.79 -0.62
C ALA A 61 23.49 14.59 -1.82
N ASP A 62 22.93 13.39 -1.98
CA ASP A 62 21.99 13.07 -3.06
C ASP A 62 20.55 13.44 -2.71
N VAL A 63 20.27 13.81 -1.46
CA VAL A 63 18.93 14.24 -1.06
C VAL A 63 18.66 15.64 -1.63
N GLN A 64 17.56 15.77 -2.35
CA GLN A 64 17.11 17.02 -2.97
C GLN A 64 16.00 17.71 -2.19
N GLY A 65 15.26 16.95 -1.39
CA GLY A 65 14.23 17.49 -0.51
C GLY A 65 13.57 16.42 0.34
N ILE A 66 13.13 16.84 1.52
CA ILE A 66 12.31 16.05 2.44
C ILE A 66 11.04 16.85 2.63
N GLU A 67 9.89 16.27 2.31
CA GLU A 67 8.60 16.98 2.25
C GLU A 67 7.51 16.20 2.97
N ILE A 68 6.62 16.94 3.65
CA ILE A 68 5.37 16.41 4.18
C ILE A 68 4.34 16.50 3.05
N GLU A 69 3.76 15.38 2.69
CA GLU A 69 2.72 15.29 1.66
C GLU A 69 1.46 14.64 2.21
N VAL A 70 0.32 14.99 1.62
CA VAL A 70 -0.93 14.27 1.88
C VAL A 70 -0.79 12.85 1.35
N ASN A 71 -1.02 11.85 2.20
CA ASN A 71 -1.04 10.46 1.82
C ASN A 71 -2.10 10.27 0.74
N PRO A 72 -1.74 9.72 -0.43
CA PRO A 72 -2.74 9.37 -1.43
C PRO A 72 -3.83 8.47 -0.84
N GLY A 73 -3.47 7.58 0.09
CA GLY A 73 -4.40 6.68 0.78
C GLY A 73 -5.16 7.28 1.98
N ALA A 74 -5.07 8.58 2.26
CA ALA A 74 -5.65 9.23 3.45
C ALA A 74 -7.17 9.01 3.64
N GLY A 75 -7.88 8.50 2.64
CA GLY A 75 -9.31 8.17 2.74
C GLY A 75 -9.63 6.75 3.22
N ALA A 76 -8.64 5.87 3.36
CA ALA A 76 -8.83 4.52 3.86
C ALA A 76 -8.79 4.50 5.40
N GLN A 77 -9.69 3.73 6.03
CA GLN A 77 -9.77 3.61 7.48
C GLN A 77 -8.43 3.13 8.06
N GLY A 78 -7.82 3.94 8.92
CA GLY A 78 -6.53 3.65 9.55
C GLY A 78 -5.28 4.05 8.75
N ALA A 79 -5.41 4.61 7.55
CA ALA A 79 -4.25 5.16 6.84
C ALA A 79 -3.84 6.53 7.43
N PRO A 80 -2.54 6.85 7.51
CA PRO A 80 -2.08 8.18 7.92
C PRO A 80 -2.54 9.23 6.91
N ILE A 81 -2.84 10.45 7.36
CA ILE A 81 -3.30 11.54 6.49
C ILE A 81 -2.09 12.22 5.85
N ARG A 82 -1.03 12.39 6.62
CA ARG A 82 0.24 13.01 6.19
C ARG A 82 1.38 12.00 6.28
N ILE A 83 2.17 11.94 5.21
CA ILE A 83 3.36 11.08 5.11
C ILE A 83 4.55 11.94 4.74
N VAL A 84 5.74 11.51 5.17
CA VAL A 84 6.98 12.17 4.78
C VAL A 84 7.59 11.45 3.59
N VAL A 85 8.05 12.23 2.61
CA VAL A 85 8.73 11.71 1.44
C VAL A 85 10.09 12.36 1.24
N LEU A 86 11.02 11.57 0.73
CA LEU A 86 12.32 11.97 0.28
C LEU A 86 12.38 12.00 -1.25
N TYR A 87 12.99 13.04 -1.78
CA TYR A 87 13.37 13.16 -3.18
C TYR A 87 14.89 13.00 -3.32
N ASP A 88 15.32 12.06 -4.15
CA ASP A 88 16.75 11.87 -4.46
C ASP A 88 17.20 12.75 -5.66
N ALA A 89 18.50 12.70 -5.97
CA ALA A 89 19.12 13.46 -7.06
C ALA A 89 18.50 13.17 -8.44
N SER A 90 17.96 11.96 -8.63
CA SER A 90 17.23 11.58 -9.85
C SER A 90 15.77 12.05 -9.85
N GLY A 91 15.35 12.74 -8.78
CA GLY A 91 13.97 13.16 -8.54
C GLY A 91 13.04 11.98 -8.20
N ARG A 92 13.55 10.81 -7.81
CA ARG A 92 12.68 9.70 -7.38
C ARG A 92 12.10 10.03 -6.01
N ARG A 93 10.79 9.81 -5.88
CA ARG A 93 10.03 10.00 -4.65
C ARG A 93 10.03 8.70 -3.87
N ARG A 94 10.46 8.75 -2.61
CA ARG A 94 10.49 7.60 -1.69
C ARG A 94 9.75 8.00 -0.42
N VAL A 95 8.73 7.25 -0.05
CA VAL A 95 8.04 7.46 1.23
C VAL A 95 8.97 6.99 2.34
N LEU A 96 9.07 7.74 3.44
CA LEU A 96 9.78 7.33 4.65
C LEU A 96 8.82 6.51 5.52
N PRO A 97 9.00 5.18 5.65
CA PRO A 97 8.17 4.37 6.52
C PRO A 97 8.15 4.90 7.95
N HIS A 98 7.00 4.76 8.61
CA HIS A 98 6.75 5.14 10.00
C HIS A 98 6.84 6.62 10.36
N LEU A 99 7.43 7.49 9.52
CA LEU A 99 7.42 8.93 9.73
C LEU A 99 6.14 9.53 9.13
N ASN A 100 5.08 9.54 9.92
CA ASN A 100 3.74 9.99 9.54
C ASN A 100 2.96 10.49 10.76
N ASP A 101 1.85 11.17 10.52
CA ASP A 101 1.06 11.81 11.56
C ASP A 101 0.37 10.85 12.54
N ARG A 102 0.24 9.58 12.17
CA ARG A 102 -0.31 8.54 13.05
C ARG A 102 0.71 8.05 14.08
N ASN A 103 1.97 7.92 13.68
CA ASN A 103 3.03 7.37 14.52
C ASN A 103 3.87 8.45 15.20
N THR A 104 3.80 9.69 14.70
CA THR A 104 4.62 10.81 15.15
C THR A 104 3.73 12.00 15.49
N PRO A 105 3.46 12.26 16.80
CA PRO A 105 2.59 13.34 17.24
C PRO A 105 3.03 14.73 16.74
N ASP A 106 4.34 15.02 16.81
CA ASP A 106 4.95 16.23 16.26
C ASP A 106 5.68 15.93 14.94
N LEU A 107 4.89 15.62 13.91
CA LEU A 107 5.45 15.31 12.59
C LEU A 107 6.27 16.46 12.01
N GLU A 108 5.88 17.72 12.27
CA GLU A 108 6.58 18.87 11.71
C GLU A 108 7.92 19.12 12.38
N GLY A 109 7.99 19.03 13.72
CA GLY A 109 9.24 19.13 14.47
C GLY A 109 10.24 18.03 14.08
N GLU A 110 9.78 16.78 13.96
CA GLU A 110 10.64 15.66 13.54
C GLU A 110 11.16 15.84 12.11
N VAL A 111 10.32 16.31 11.18
CA VAL A 111 10.77 16.60 9.81
C VAL A 111 11.71 17.80 9.76
N ALA A 112 11.49 18.82 10.60
CA ALA A 112 12.40 19.96 10.72
C ALA A 112 13.78 19.51 11.23
N ALA A 113 13.83 18.70 12.29
CA ALA A 113 15.07 18.12 12.81
C ALA A 113 15.77 17.26 11.74
N LEU A 114 15.02 16.45 10.99
CA LEU A 114 15.58 15.65 9.90
C LEU A 114 16.15 16.53 8.76
N ARG A 115 15.49 17.65 8.44
CA ARG A 115 16.00 18.63 7.47
C ARG A 115 17.24 19.34 7.97
N GLU A 116 17.34 19.65 9.26
CA GLU A 116 18.55 20.22 9.85
C GLU A 116 19.74 19.27 9.73
N VAL A 117 19.55 17.99 10.06
CA VAL A 117 20.57 16.95 9.87
C VAL A 117 21.00 16.86 8.41
N TRP A 118 20.03 16.91 7.48
CA TRP A 118 20.33 16.93 6.04
C TRP A 118 21.14 18.17 5.64
N MET A 119 20.74 19.37 6.08
CA MET A 119 21.45 20.61 5.76
C MET A 119 22.90 20.58 6.25
N LEU A 120 23.16 19.98 7.41
CA LEU A 120 24.50 19.81 7.97
C LEU A 120 25.34 18.77 7.19
N ARG A 121 24.70 17.73 6.63
CA ARG A 121 25.40 16.57 6.04
C ARG A 121 25.44 16.54 4.51
N ARG A 122 24.69 17.41 3.83
CA ARG A 122 24.66 17.46 2.35
C ARG A 122 25.98 17.91 1.71
N GLY A 123 26.86 18.53 2.50
CA GLY A 123 28.15 19.05 2.07
C GLY A 123 28.07 20.42 1.38
N ASP A 124 29.19 21.14 1.38
CA ASP A 124 29.27 22.53 0.88
C ASP A 124 29.05 22.64 -0.64
N GLY A 125 29.33 21.56 -1.38
CA GLY A 125 29.12 21.49 -2.83
C GLY A 125 27.68 21.18 -3.25
N TRP A 126 26.74 21.09 -2.29
CA TRP A 126 25.36 20.76 -2.60
C TRP A 126 24.68 21.89 -3.39
N ALA A 127 24.07 21.54 -4.51
CA ALA A 127 23.24 22.43 -5.30
C ALA A 127 21.92 21.74 -5.68
N PRO A 128 20.80 22.50 -5.75
CA PRO A 128 19.54 21.95 -6.22
C PRO A 128 19.65 21.47 -7.68
N ILE A 129 19.23 20.24 -7.94
CA ILE A 129 19.14 19.69 -9.30
C ILE A 129 17.82 20.16 -9.91
N PRO A 130 17.83 20.91 -11.03
CA PRO A 130 16.63 21.54 -11.58
C PRO A 130 15.46 20.57 -11.81
N LYS A 131 15.74 19.39 -12.37
CA LYS A 131 14.72 18.35 -12.62
C LYS A 131 14.03 17.87 -11.33
N ALA A 132 14.79 17.74 -10.24
CA ALA A 132 14.26 17.31 -8.94
C ALA A 132 13.46 18.46 -8.30
N ALA A 133 14.01 19.68 -8.31
CA ALA A 133 13.34 20.88 -7.80
C ALA A 133 11.99 21.12 -8.50
N ASP A 134 11.95 21.02 -9.83
CA ASP A 134 10.71 21.16 -10.60
C ASP A 134 9.68 20.09 -10.23
N LYS A 135 10.13 18.85 -10.00
CA LYS A 135 9.25 17.76 -9.61
C LYS A 135 8.69 17.96 -8.20
N ILE A 136 9.52 18.40 -7.26
CA ILE A 136 9.10 18.75 -5.90
C ILE A 136 8.06 19.88 -5.98
N ALA A 137 8.33 20.93 -6.74
CA ALA A 137 7.40 22.05 -6.93
C ALA A 137 6.08 21.60 -7.57
N ARG A 138 6.13 20.71 -8.58
CA ARG A 138 4.92 20.13 -9.20
C ARG A 138 4.11 19.31 -8.20
N MET A 139 4.74 18.45 -7.42
CA MET A 139 4.04 17.62 -6.43
C MET A 139 3.46 18.43 -5.28
N ARG A 140 4.13 19.51 -4.88
CA ARG A 140 3.60 20.49 -3.91
C ARG A 140 2.33 21.17 -4.43
N ARG A 141 2.25 21.45 -5.74
CA ARG A 141 1.09 22.09 -6.39
C ARG A 141 -0.03 21.10 -6.74
N HIS A 142 0.33 19.88 -7.13
CA HIS A 142 -0.59 18.86 -7.63
C HIS A 142 -0.39 17.55 -6.85
N PRO A 143 -0.92 17.46 -5.61
CA PRO A 143 -0.87 16.22 -4.86
C PRO A 143 -1.54 15.10 -5.65
N THR A 144 -1.00 13.88 -5.52
CA THR A 144 -1.37 12.70 -6.30
C THR A 144 -2.87 12.63 -6.60
N PRO A 145 -3.28 12.55 -7.88
CA PRO A 145 -4.69 12.59 -8.22
C PRO A 145 -5.42 11.36 -7.69
N LEU A 146 -6.66 11.57 -7.22
CA LEU A 146 -7.56 10.55 -6.66
C LEU A 146 -7.65 9.29 -7.54
N VAL A 147 -7.55 9.46 -8.85
CA VAL A 147 -7.60 8.36 -9.82
C VAL A 147 -6.52 7.30 -9.60
N HIS A 148 -5.29 7.67 -9.25
CA HIS A 148 -4.23 6.68 -9.02
C HIS A 148 -4.46 5.86 -7.76
N ILE A 149 -5.12 6.44 -6.77
CA ILE A 149 -5.49 5.75 -5.52
C ILE A 149 -6.62 4.76 -5.83
N ALA A 150 -7.64 5.22 -6.54
CA ALA A 150 -8.77 4.39 -6.95
C ALA A 150 -8.34 3.22 -7.83
N VAL A 151 -7.41 3.44 -8.79
CA VAL A 151 -6.85 2.38 -9.63
C VAL A 151 -6.08 1.34 -8.81
N LYS A 152 -5.27 1.76 -7.84
CA LYS A 152 -4.56 0.82 -6.96
C LYS A 152 -5.51 0.01 -6.08
N ALA A 153 -6.54 0.66 -5.52
CA ALA A 153 -7.57 0.00 -4.73
C ALA A 153 -8.34 -1.03 -5.56
N MET A 154 -8.71 -0.68 -6.79
CA MET A 154 -9.34 -1.59 -7.76
C MET A 154 -8.45 -2.80 -8.05
N LEU A 155 -7.15 -2.61 -8.29
CA LEU A 155 -6.22 -3.71 -8.55
C LEU A 155 -6.11 -4.66 -7.35
N CYS A 156 -6.03 -4.12 -6.13
CA CYS A 156 -6.03 -4.94 -4.91
C CYS A 156 -7.34 -5.71 -4.73
N ALA A 157 -8.48 -5.07 -4.97
CA ALA A 157 -9.80 -5.69 -4.88
C ALA A 157 -9.98 -6.82 -5.89
N PHE A 158 -9.47 -6.62 -7.11
CA PHE A 158 -9.45 -7.64 -8.16
C PHE A 158 -8.62 -8.87 -7.76
N LEU A 159 -7.41 -8.66 -7.23
CA LEU A 159 -6.58 -9.76 -6.73
C LEU A 159 -7.26 -10.51 -5.58
N LEU A 160 -7.91 -9.79 -4.66
CA LEU A 160 -8.69 -10.41 -3.59
C LEU A 160 -9.86 -11.24 -4.14
N ALA A 161 -10.55 -10.74 -5.17
CA ALA A 161 -11.66 -11.45 -5.80
C ALA A 161 -11.21 -12.76 -6.45
N ILE A 162 -10.03 -12.79 -7.10
CA ILE A 162 -9.41 -14.02 -7.62
C ILE A 162 -9.20 -15.02 -6.49
N VAL A 163 -8.65 -14.57 -5.37
CA VAL A 163 -8.39 -15.43 -4.22
C VAL A 163 -9.71 -16.00 -3.65
N VAL A 164 -10.74 -15.16 -3.47
CA VAL A 164 -12.06 -15.59 -3.00
C VAL A 164 -12.71 -16.57 -3.98
N PHE A 165 -12.63 -16.31 -5.28
CA PHE A 165 -13.15 -17.20 -6.31
C PHE A 165 -12.50 -18.57 -6.26
N LEU A 166 -11.17 -18.63 -6.14
CA LEU A 166 -10.43 -19.90 -6.05
C LEU A 166 -10.79 -20.69 -4.78
N ILE A 167 -11.04 -20.01 -3.65
CA ILE A 167 -11.54 -20.65 -2.44
C ILE A 167 -12.94 -21.21 -2.68
N ALA A 168 -13.87 -20.41 -3.22
CA ALA A 168 -15.25 -20.83 -3.44
C ALA A 168 -15.35 -22.02 -4.40
N LEU A 169 -14.49 -22.04 -5.42
CA LEU A 169 -14.35 -23.16 -6.36
C LEU A 169 -13.81 -24.42 -5.66
N ALA A 170 -12.81 -24.27 -4.79
CA ALA A 170 -12.21 -25.38 -4.05
C ALA A 170 -13.10 -25.95 -2.94
N SER A 171 -14.03 -25.17 -2.39
CA SER A 171 -14.91 -25.61 -1.30
C SER A 171 -16.20 -26.28 -1.77
N GLY A 172 -16.38 -26.51 -3.08
CA GLY A 172 -17.63 -27.08 -3.62
C GLY A 172 -18.83 -26.16 -3.42
N THR A 173 -18.60 -24.85 -3.25
CA THR A 173 -19.67 -23.88 -2.94
C THR A 173 -20.70 -23.77 -4.07
N TYR A 174 -20.33 -24.21 -5.28
CA TYR A 174 -21.19 -24.26 -6.46
C TYR A 174 -21.95 -25.59 -6.61
N ASP A 175 -21.70 -26.59 -5.76
CA ASP A 175 -22.38 -27.89 -5.82
C ASP A 175 -23.74 -27.86 -5.09
N GLY A 176 -24.00 -26.82 -4.28
CA GLY A 176 -25.28 -26.55 -3.62
C GLY A 176 -26.08 -25.50 -4.38
N SER A 177 -27.32 -25.82 -4.76
CA SER A 177 -28.23 -24.98 -5.56
C SER A 177 -28.86 -23.81 -4.79
N ASP A 178 -28.05 -23.04 -4.07
CA ASP A 178 -28.52 -21.84 -3.37
C ASP A 178 -28.27 -20.60 -4.23
N ASP A 179 -29.36 -20.04 -4.77
CA ASP A 179 -29.43 -18.93 -5.74
C ASP A 179 -28.61 -17.68 -5.31
N VAL A 180 -28.50 -17.46 -4.00
CA VAL A 180 -27.72 -16.35 -3.40
C VAL A 180 -26.21 -16.58 -3.56
N THR A 181 -25.75 -17.80 -3.39
CA THR A 181 -24.33 -18.18 -3.45
C THR A 181 -23.83 -18.09 -4.89
N ASP A 182 -24.62 -18.60 -5.85
CA ASP A 182 -24.33 -18.46 -7.27
C ASP A 182 -24.24 -16.99 -7.70
N THR A 183 -25.11 -16.14 -7.17
CA THR A 183 -25.10 -14.70 -7.48
C THR A 183 -23.88 -13.97 -6.87
N VAL A 184 -23.55 -14.25 -5.60
CA VAL A 184 -22.46 -13.56 -4.88
C VAL A 184 -21.09 -14.00 -5.37
N PHE A 185 -20.92 -15.28 -5.67
CA PHE A 185 -19.64 -15.83 -6.14
C PHE A 185 -19.52 -15.86 -7.67
N HIS A 186 -20.55 -15.44 -8.40
CA HIS A 186 -20.52 -15.39 -9.86
C HIS A 186 -19.22 -14.70 -10.35
N PRO A 187 -18.51 -15.27 -11.33
CA PRO A 187 -17.26 -14.69 -11.85
C PRO A 187 -17.40 -13.22 -12.26
N LEU A 188 -18.53 -12.86 -12.88
CA LEU A 188 -18.81 -11.47 -13.24
C LEU A 188 -18.99 -10.55 -12.01
N ALA A 189 -19.63 -11.03 -10.95
CA ALA A 189 -19.80 -10.24 -9.73
C ALA A 189 -18.45 -9.99 -9.05
N LEU A 190 -17.62 -11.03 -8.94
CA LEU A 190 -16.29 -10.94 -8.32
C LEU A 190 -15.28 -10.14 -9.15
N PHE A 191 -15.23 -10.34 -10.47
CA PHE A 191 -14.20 -9.74 -11.32
C PHE A 191 -14.56 -8.37 -11.89
N MET A 192 -15.85 -8.05 -12.02
CA MET A 192 -16.30 -6.76 -12.57
C MET A 192 -16.93 -5.87 -11.49
N VAL A 193 -17.93 -6.37 -10.77
CA VAL A 193 -18.75 -5.54 -9.88
C VAL A 193 -17.97 -5.11 -8.64
N LEU A 194 -17.25 -6.04 -8.00
CA LEU A 194 -16.51 -5.76 -6.77
C LEU A 194 -15.35 -4.75 -6.99
N PRO A 195 -14.45 -4.92 -7.99
CA PRO A 195 -13.36 -3.97 -8.22
C PRO A 195 -13.86 -2.60 -8.68
N LEU A 196 -14.89 -2.56 -9.53
CA LEU A 196 -15.50 -1.31 -9.98
C LEU A 196 -16.20 -0.58 -8.83
N GLY A 197 -16.92 -1.31 -7.97
CA GLY A 197 -17.54 -0.77 -6.77
C GLY A 197 -16.50 -0.17 -5.82
N VAL A 198 -15.37 -0.87 -5.60
CA VAL A 198 -14.25 -0.35 -4.81
C VAL A 198 -13.62 0.89 -5.45
N TYR A 199 -13.44 0.90 -6.78
CA TYR A 199 -12.94 2.08 -7.50
C TYR A 199 -13.85 3.30 -7.27
N ILE A 200 -15.15 3.16 -7.53
CA ILE A 200 -16.14 4.24 -7.41
C ILE A 200 -16.21 4.71 -5.95
N GLY A 201 -16.32 3.77 -4.99
CA GLY A 201 -16.37 4.09 -3.57
C GLY A 201 -15.14 4.84 -3.09
N THR A 202 -13.94 4.37 -3.45
CA THR A 202 -12.67 5.02 -3.10
C THR A 202 -12.58 6.42 -3.70
N PHE A 203 -13.02 6.59 -4.94
CA PHE A 203 -13.02 7.87 -5.62
C PHE A 203 -14.00 8.86 -4.96
N VAL A 204 -15.24 8.43 -4.69
CA VAL A 204 -16.29 9.26 -4.09
C VAL A 204 -15.93 9.65 -2.65
N VAL A 205 -15.55 8.67 -1.82
CA VAL A 205 -15.13 8.94 -0.42
C VAL A 205 -13.91 9.85 -0.40
N GLY A 206 -12.91 9.57 -1.25
CA GLY A 206 -11.73 10.42 -1.37
C GLY A 206 -12.05 11.84 -1.86
N ALA A 207 -13.03 12.00 -2.75
CA ALA A 207 -13.49 13.31 -3.21
C ALA A 207 -14.25 14.08 -2.12
N ILE A 208 -15.06 13.40 -1.31
CA ILE A 208 -15.80 14.00 -0.18
C ILE A 208 -14.83 14.44 0.92
N LEU A 209 -13.88 13.57 1.30
CA LEU A 209 -12.91 13.87 2.36
C LEU A 209 -11.95 15.01 1.98
N ARG A 210 -11.66 15.21 0.69
CA ARG A 210 -10.84 16.35 0.22
C ARG A 210 -11.60 17.68 0.13
N ARG A 211 -12.93 17.69 0.28
CA ARG A 211 -13.77 18.90 0.25
C ARG A 211 -14.10 19.44 1.65
N ARG A 212 -13.81 18.69 2.71
CA ARG A 212 -13.96 19.11 4.10
C ARG A 212 -12.63 19.61 4.63
#